data_AF-A0A7Z6UV28-F1
#
_entry.id   AF-A0A7Z6UV28-F1
#
_cell.length_a   1.000
_cell.length_b   1.000
_cell.length_c   1.000
_cell.angle_alpha   90.00
_cell.angle_beta   90.00
_cell.angle_gamma   90.00
#
_symmetry.space_group_name_H-M   'P 1'
#
loop_
_entity.id
_entity.type
_entity.pdbx_description
1 polymer ?
#
loop_
_entity_poly.entity_id
_entity_poly.type
_entity_poly.pdbx_seq_one_letter_code
_entity_poly.pdbx_strand_id
1 'polypeptide(L)'
;MTKSRSTSASMMRVKWFMACRTASGKPATRKKRTPNNRRRSSRKPNNMTDLNSLRTRLRSGEHAFADTLAFIAEGYDYQPQAFRNGDVENAAGQNEGSCKTLGLALLEGLTDEEALLAFGEHYRSVQATPEGSDHGNIRALIAKGLAGVKFEGEPLKRKA
;
A
#
# COMPACT_ATOMS: atom_id res chain seq x y z
N MET A 1 -50.11 4.23 -50.00
CA MET A 1 -49.90 5.63 -50.40
C MET A 1 -49.26 6.36 -49.23
N THR A 2 -48.25 7.22 -49.30
CA THR A 2 -47.39 7.78 -50.37
C THR A 2 -46.36 8.65 -49.63
N LYS A 3 -45.08 8.55 -50.03
CA LYS A 3 -44.07 9.62 -50.32
C LYS A 3 -44.13 10.94 -49.50
N SER A 4 -43.05 11.57 -49.06
CA SER A 4 -41.75 11.88 -49.71
C SER A 4 -40.91 12.67 -48.67
N ARG A 5 -39.59 12.49 -48.52
CA ARG A 5 -38.46 13.24 -49.18
C ARG A 5 -38.53 14.77 -48.94
N SER A 6 -37.46 15.53 -48.68
CA SER A 6 -36.03 15.36 -49.01
C SER A 6 -35.17 16.54 -48.48
N THR A 7 -33.85 16.33 -48.50
CA THR A 7 -32.73 17.27 -48.85
C THR A 7 -32.32 18.36 -47.84
N SER A 8 -31.05 18.75 -47.70
CA SER A 8 -29.79 18.49 -48.44
C SER A 8 -28.60 18.97 -47.57
N ALA A 9 -27.46 18.26 -47.54
CA ALA A 9 -26.18 18.59 -48.24
C ALA A 9 -25.33 19.67 -47.52
N SER A 10 -23.99 19.70 -47.50
CA SER A 10 -22.91 18.84 -48.03
C SER A 10 -21.56 19.46 -47.57
N MET A 11 -20.50 18.64 -47.64
CA MET A 11 -19.11 19.01 -47.96
C MET A 11 -18.28 19.71 -46.86
N MET A 12 -17.03 19.34 -46.57
CA MET A 12 -15.95 18.95 -47.49
C MET A 12 -14.95 17.96 -46.84
N ARG A 13 -14.44 17.02 -47.65
CA ARG A 13 -13.18 16.28 -47.47
C ARG A 13 -12.10 16.98 -48.32
N VAL A 14 -10.82 16.92 -47.93
CA VAL A 14 -9.70 16.58 -48.85
C VAL A 14 -8.53 16.00 -48.04
N LYS A 15 -8.00 14.88 -48.56
CA LYS A 15 -6.76 14.18 -48.20
C LYS A 15 -5.60 14.74 -49.02
N TRP A 16 -4.38 14.67 -48.51
CA TRP A 16 -3.19 14.57 -49.37
C TRP A 16 -2.17 13.56 -48.82
N PHE A 17 -1.39 13.01 -49.74
CA PHE A 17 -0.76 11.69 -49.75
C PHE A 17 0.76 11.83 -49.97
N MET A 18 1.48 10.69 -49.92
CA MET A 18 2.86 10.41 -50.38
C MET A 18 4.03 10.73 -49.42
N ALA A 19 5.15 9.98 -49.39
CA ALA A 19 5.55 8.63 -49.83
C ALA A 19 7.03 8.42 -49.39
N CYS A 20 7.47 7.15 -49.32
CA CYS A 20 8.77 6.65 -48.84
C CYS A 20 10.03 7.11 -49.60
N ARG A 21 11.21 7.03 -48.92
CA ARG A 21 12.52 6.71 -49.51
C ARG A 21 13.37 5.83 -48.58
N THR A 22 13.85 4.70 -49.12
CA THR A 22 15.03 3.92 -48.69
C THR A 22 16.27 4.49 -49.44
N ALA A 23 17.56 4.22 -49.19
CA ALA A 23 18.28 3.09 -48.59
C ALA A 23 19.75 3.46 -48.21
N SER A 24 20.38 2.56 -47.43
CA SER A 24 21.79 2.08 -47.46
C SER A 24 22.98 2.94 -46.98
N GLY A 25 23.69 2.40 -45.96
CA GLY A 25 25.09 2.68 -45.63
C GLY A 25 25.60 1.89 -44.41
N LYS A 26 26.51 0.92 -44.61
CA LYS A 26 27.39 0.23 -43.63
C LYS A 26 28.82 0.27 -44.22
N PRO A 27 29.92 -0.06 -43.50
CA PRO A 27 30.18 -0.20 -42.06
C PRO A 27 31.40 0.64 -41.58
N ALA A 28 31.58 0.84 -40.27
CA ALA A 28 32.88 1.22 -39.71
C ALA A 28 33.12 0.55 -38.36
N THR A 29 34.19 -0.23 -38.30
CA THR A 29 34.75 -0.89 -37.14
C THR A 29 35.36 0.14 -36.19
N ARG A 30 34.96 0.14 -34.90
CA ARG A 30 35.83 0.65 -33.84
C ARG A 30 35.59 -0.10 -32.54
N LYS A 31 36.51 -1.03 -32.25
CA LYS A 31 36.72 -1.59 -30.92
C LYS A 31 36.84 -0.45 -29.91
N LYS A 32 36.05 -0.48 -28.83
CA LYS A 32 36.44 0.09 -27.53
C LYS A 32 35.62 -0.55 -26.41
N ARG A 33 36.28 -1.51 -25.77
CA ARG A 33 36.30 -1.85 -24.35
C ARG A 33 35.03 -1.57 -23.54
N THR A 34 34.40 -2.64 -23.11
CA THR A 34 33.59 -2.73 -21.89
C THR A 34 34.19 -1.91 -20.74
N PRO A 35 33.45 -0.96 -20.15
CA PRO A 35 33.60 -0.71 -18.74
C PRO A 35 32.89 -1.85 -18.02
N ASN A 36 33.70 -2.79 -17.56
CA ASN A 36 33.34 -3.74 -16.51
C ASN A 36 32.87 -2.92 -15.30
N ASN A 37 31.57 -2.65 -15.19
CA ASN A 37 31.01 -2.07 -13.98
C ASN A 37 30.87 -3.19 -12.95
N ARG A 38 32.02 -3.67 -12.49
CA ARG A 38 32.16 -4.42 -11.24
C ARG A 38 31.92 -3.43 -10.10
N ARG A 39 30.69 -2.91 -9.99
CA ARG A 39 30.19 -2.42 -8.72
C ARG A 39 29.97 -3.66 -7.86
N ARG A 40 31.06 -4.03 -7.19
CA ARG A 40 31.03 -4.64 -5.87
C ARG A 40 30.03 -3.83 -5.04
N SER A 41 28.80 -4.33 -4.92
CA SER A 41 28.01 -4.12 -3.72
C SER A 41 27.89 -5.47 -3.05
N SER A 42 29.02 -5.91 -2.49
CA SER A 42 29.02 -6.99 -1.51
C SER A 42 28.54 -6.41 -0.19
N ARG A 43 27.22 -6.43 -0.01
CA ARG A 43 26.52 -6.65 1.27
C ARG A 43 25.05 -6.80 0.91
N LYS A 44 24.52 -8.02 1.01
CA LYS A 44 23.07 -8.21 1.11
C LYS A 44 22.62 -7.42 2.34
N PRO A 45 21.71 -6.43 2.26
CA PRO A 45 20.81 -6.23 3.38
C PRO A 45 19.82 -7.39 3.30
N ASN A 46 19.76 -8.22 4.33
CA ASN A 46 18.58 -9.04 4.49
C ASN A 46 17.43 -8.03 4.71
N ASN A 47 16.55 -7.92 3.72
CA ASN A 47 15.34 -7.10 3.71
C ASN A 47 14.39 -7.58 4.82
N MET A 48 14.61 -7.16 6.07
CA MET A 48 13.69 -7.46 7.18
C MET A 48 12.57 -6.42 7.30
N THR A 49 12.22 -5.77 6.19
CA THR A 49 11.28 -4.64 6.09
C THR A 49 11.77 -3.39 6.85
N ASP A 50 12.17 -2.33 6.13
CA ASP A 50 12.67 -1.11 6.77
C ASP A 50 11.55 -0.39 7.53
N LEU A 51 11.53 -0.56 8.85
CA LEU A 51 10.56 0.07 9.76
C LEU A 51 10.57 1.60 9.65
N ASN A 52 11.72 2.22 9.38
CA ASN A 52 11.80 3.67 9.21
C ASN A 52 11.09 4.12 7.93
N SER A 53 11.21 3.35 6.85
CA SER A 53 10.44 3.55 5.63
C SER A 53 8.94 3.37 5.85
N LEU A 54 8.51 2.41 6.70
CA LEU A 54 7.10 2.31 7.10
C LEU A 54 6.66 3.57 7.83
N ARG A 55 7.35 3.99 8.90
CA ARG A 55 7.00 5.20 9.68
C ARG A 55 6.91 6.45 8.81
N THR A 56 7.82 6.59 7.84
CA THR A 56 7.79 7.70 6.88
C THR A 56 6.53 7.67 6.01
N ARG A 57 6.13 6.49 5.51
CA ARG A 57 4.91 6.32 4.72
C ARG A 57 3.64 6.58 5.54
N LEU A 58 3.58 6.09 6.78
CA LEU A 58 2.43 6.33 7.66
C LEU A 58 2.15 7.83 7.82
N ARG A 59 3.21 8.62 8.03
CA ARG A 59 3.13 10.07 8.23
C ARG A 59 2.75 10.88 6.98
N SER A 60 2.67 10.25 5.80
CA SER A 60 2.15 10.95 4.62
C SER A 60 0.64 11.19 4.69
N GLY A 61 -0.08 10.44 5.54
CA GLY A 61 -1.54 10.49 5.67
C GLY A 61 -2.31 9.73 4.59
N GLU A 62 -1.64 9.31 3.51
CA GLU A 62 -2.24 8.60 2.37
C GLU A 62 -1.98 7.08 2.40
N HIS A 63 -1.33 6.58 3.46
CA HIS A 63 -1.03 5.15 3.61
C HIS A 63 -2.29 4.28 3.51
N ALA A 64 -2.19 3.19 2.77
CA ALA A 64 -3.27 2.23 2.58
C ALA A 64 -3.17 1.09 3.60
N PHE A 65 -4.32 0.64 4.13
CA PHE A 65 -4.32 -0.44 5.12
C PHE A 65 -3.71 -1.75 4.59
N ALA A 66 -3.93 -2.04 3.30
CA ALA A 66 -3.35 -3.19 2.63
C ALA A 66 -1.81 -3.19 2.67
N ASP A 67 -1.16 -2.03 2.63
CA ASP A 67 0.29 -1.91 2.70
C ASP A 67 0.82 -2.25 4.10
N THR A 68 0.07 -1.93 5.15
CA THR A 68 0.38 -2.38 6.52
C THR A 68 0.33 -3.91 6.59
N LEU A 69 -0.71 -4.51 6.04
CA LEU A 69 -0.85 -5.98 6.06
C LEU A 69 0.23 -6.66 5.22
N ALA A 70 0.61 -6.08 4.07
CA ALA A 70 1.71 -6.58 3.25
C ALA A 70 3.06 -6.49 3.98
N PHE A 71 3.34 -5.36 4.64
CA PHE A 71 4.54 -5.17 5.47
C PHE A 71 4.63 -6.24 6.57
N ILE A 72 3.51 -6.51 7.26
CA ILE A 72 3.43 -7.54 8.30
C ILE A 72 3.64 -8.93 7.69
N ALA A 73 2.97 -9.24 6.59
CA ALA A 73 3.07 -10.55 5.94
C ALA A 73 4.50 -10.85 5.45
N GLU A 74 5.25 -9.84 5.01
CA GLU A 74 6.63 -9.99 4.58
C GLU A 74 7.59 -10.23 5.76
N GLY A 75 7.47 -9.42 6.83
CA GLY A 75 8.45 -9.40 7.92
C GLY A 75 8.13 -10.27 9.14
N TYR A 76 6.89 -10.75 9.29
CA TYR A 76 6.41 -11.36 10.52
C TYR A 76 5.61 -12.64 10.28
N ASP A 77 5.75 -13.57 11.20
CA ASP A 77 4.88 -14.72 11.35
C ASP A 77 3.71 -14.33 12.26
N TYR A 78 2.50 -14.48 11.75
CA TYR A 78 1.28 -14.17 12.47
C TYR A 78 0.64 -15.43 13.02
N GLN A 79 0.20 -15.35 14.28
CA GLN A 79 -0.69 -16.32 14.89
C GLN A 79 -1.96 -15.62 15.38
N PRO A 80 -3.16 -16.16 15.09
CA PRO A 80 -4.39 -15.63 15.63
C PRO A 80 -4.35 -15.59 17.15
N GLN A 81 -4.70 -14.43 17.72
CA GLN A 81 -4.64 -14.24 19.16
C GLN A 81 -5.81 -13.39 19.65
N ALA A 82 -6.35 -13.76 20.79
CA ALA A 82 -7.35 -12.98 21.51
C ALA A 82 -6.70 -11.73 22.12
N PHE A 83 -7.44 -10.62 22.07
CA PHE A 83 -6.95 -9.35 22.60
C PHE A 83 -8.09 -8.43 23.02
N ARG A 84 -7.75 -7.55 23.96
CA ARG A 84 -8.61 -6.45 24.40
C ARG A 84 -8.01 -5.14 23.96
N ASN A 85 -8.86 -4.22 23.53
CA ASN A 85 -8.49 -2.84 23.21
C ASN A 85 -9.47 -1.93 23.95
N GLY A 86 -9.07 -1.50 25.15
CA GLY A 86 -9.97 -0.87 26.11
C GLY A 86 -11.13 -1.80 26.47
N ASP A 87 -12.35 -1.35 26.14
CA ASP A 87 -13.60 -2.07 26.42
C ASP A 87 -14.01 -3.03 25.28
N VAL A 88 -13.26 -3.06 24.18
CA VAL A 88 -13.53 -3.96 23.04
C VAL A 88 -12.77 -5.27 23.23
N GLU A 89 -13.49 -6.38 23.28
CA GLU A 89 -12.92 -7.73 23.33
C GLU A 89 -12.94 -8.38 21.94
N ASN A 90 -11.85 -9.06 21.59
CA ASN A 90 -11.68 -9.71 20.30
C ASN A 90 -11.20 -11.15 20.55
N ALA A 91 -11.98 -12.13 20.09
CA ALA A 91 -11.56 -13.52 20.12
C ALA A 91 -10.46 -13.79 19.09
N ALA A 92 -9.66 -14.84 19.30
CA ALA A 92 -8.67 -15.27 18.32
C ALA A 92 -9.31 -15.54 16.95
N GLY A 93 -8.72 -14.99 15.89
CA GLY A 93 -9.24 -15.09 14.52
C GLY A 93 -10.34 -14.08 14.18
N GLN A 94 -10.81 -13.27 15.14
CA GLN A 94 -11.66 -12.11 14.84
C GLN A 94 -10.84 -10.85 14.69
N ASN A 95 -11.34 -9.92 13.86
CA ASN A 95 -10.70 -8.62 13.64
C ASN A 95 -9.20 -8.74 13.35
N GLU A 96 -8.82 -9.72 12.52
CA GLU A 96 -7.41 -10.09 12.30
C GLU A 96 -6.55 -8.93 11.81
N GLY A 97 -7.13 -8.04 11.02
CA GLY A 97 -6.46 -6.81 10.60
C GLY A 97 -6.08 -5.93 11.80
N SER A 98 -6.96 -5.79 12.79
CA SER A 98 -6.65 -5.08 14.04
C SER A 98 -5.65 -5.84 14.89
N CYS A 99 -5.80 -7.16 15.02
CA CYS A 99 -4.86 -8.01 15.75
C CYS A 99 -3.42 -7.84 15.22
N LYS A 100 -3.25 -7.92 13.89
CA LYS A 100 -1.97 -7.73 13.20
C LYS A 100 -1.41 -6.32 13.40
N THR A 101 -2.20 -5.28 13.11
CA THR A 101 -1.71 -3.90 13.18
C THR A 101 -1.34 -3.49 14.61
N LEU A 102 -2.18 -3.82 15.59
CA LEU A 102 -1.89 -3.52 17.00
C LEU A 102 -0.73 -4.37 17.53
N GLY A 103 -0.64 -5.63 17.10
CA GLY A 103 0.50 -6.49 17.38
C GLY A 103 1.81 -5.90 16.88
N LEU A 104 1.82 -5.38 15.64
CA LEU A 104 2.97 -4.70 15.06
C LEU A 104 3.32 -3.45 15.87
N ALA A 105 2.30 -2.65 16.20
CA ALA A 105 2.50 -1.40 16.93
C ALA A 105 3.18 -1.62 18.29
N LEU A 106 2.73 -2.63 19.05
CA LEU A 106 3.34 -2.96 20.33
C LEU A 106 4.74 -3.57 20.17
N LEU A 107 4.92 -4.49 19.21
CA LEU A 107 6.20 -5.18 18.98
C LEU A 107 7.30 -4.23 18.50
N GLU A 108 6.95 -3.24 17.68
CA GLU A 108 7.88 -2.29 17.06
C GLU A 108 7.95 -0.93 17.77
N GLY A 109 7.21 -0.76 18.88
CA GLY A 109 7.16 0.48 19.63
C GLY A 109 6.70 1.67 18.78
N LEU A 110 5.62 1.48 18.02
CA LEU A 110 4.95 2.59 17.32
C LEU A 110 4.24 3.49 18.34
N THR A 111 4.08 4.76 17.98
CA THR A 111 3.21 5.67 18.76
C THR A 111 1.73 5.38 18.49
N ASP A 112 0.85 5.90 19.35
CA ASP A 112 -0.60 5.81 19.15
C ASP A 112 -1.02 6.38 17.78
N GLU A 113 -0.43 7.52 17.40
CA GLU A 113 -0.67 8.14 16.10
C GLU A 113 -0.21 7.26 14.93
N GLU A 114 1.00 6.69 15.02
CA GLU A 114 1.52 5.79 13.99
C GLU A 114 0.65 4.53 13.86
N ALA A 115 0.17 3.98 14.98
CA ALA A 115 -0.74 2.84 14.99
C ALA A 115 -2.09 3.19 14.33
N LEU A 116 -2.65 4.38 14.62
CA LEU A 116 -3.86 4.86 13.96
C LEU A 116 -3.66 5.05 12.45
N LEU A 117 -2.56 5.68 12.04
CA LEU A 117 -2.21 5.86 10.63
C LEU A 117 -2.01 4.52 9.90
N ALA A 118 -1.56 3.48 10.61
CA ALA A 118 -1.40 2.14 10.05
C ALA A 118 -2.73 1.46 9.70
N PHE A 119 -3.87 1.96 10.17
CA PHE A 119 -5.20 1.54 9.72
C PHE A 119 -5.65 2.22 8.40
N GLY A 120 -4.87 3.17 7.87
CA GLY A 120 -5.09 3.77 6.56
C GLY A 120 -6.49 4.36 6.37
N GLU A 121 -7.17 3.92 5.31
CA GLU A 121 -8.50 4.38 4.92
C GLU A 121 -9.56 4.13 6.00
N HIS A 122 -9.42 3.07 6.81
CA HIS A 122 -10.36 2.79 7.89
C HIS A 122 -10.29 3.85 8.99
N TYR A 123 -9.08 4.31 9.33
CA TYR A 123 -8.92 5.40 10.29
C TYR A 123 -9.49 6.71 9.74
N ARG A 124 -9.21 7.04 8.47
CA ARG A 124 -9.78 8.23 7.82
C ARG A 124 -11.31 8.20 7.77
N SER A 125 -11.91 7.03 7.53
CA SER A 125 -13.37 6.85 7.55
C SER A 125 -13.97 7.10 8.95
N VAL A 126 -13.31 6.62 10.01
CA VAL A 126 -13.71 6.89 11.40
C VAL A 126 -13.61 8.38 11.73
N GLN A 127 -12.55 9.06 11.29
CA GLN A 127 -12.41 10.51 11.46
C GLN A 127 -13.52 11.29 10.75
N ALA A 128 -13.95 10.84 9.57
CA ALA A 128 -15.04 11.46 8.81
C ALA A 128 -16.44 11.20 9.43
N THR A 129 -16.55 10.22 10.33
CA THR A 129 -17.81 9.80 10.96
C THR A 129 -17.68 9.80 12.49
N PRO A 130 -17.52 10.96 13.14
CA PRO A 130 -17.27 11.01 14.59
C PRO A 130 -18.35 10.29 15.41
N GLU A 131 -19.62 10.43 15.01
CA GLU A 131 -20.78 9.81 15.67
C GLU A 131 -21.07 8.35 15.21
N GLY A 132 -20.25 7.79 14.32
CA GLY A 132 -20.43 6.43 13.84
C GLY A 132 -20.11 5.37 14.91
N SER A 133 -20.56 4.14 14.69
CA SER A 133 -20.23 2.97 15.53
C SER A 133 -19.33 1.95 14.84
N ASP A 134 -18.94 2.22 13.59
CA ASP A 134 -18.09 1.32 12.79
C ASP A 134 -16.65 1.27 13.32
N HIS A 135 -15.95 0.17 13.04
CA HIS A 135 -14.54 -0.03 13.38
C HIS A 135 -14.23 0.14 14.88
N GLY A 136 -14.91 -0.63 15.74
CA GLY A 136 -14.77 -0.54 17.20
C GLY A 136 -13.33 -0.52 17.72
N ASN A 137 -12.40 -1.29 17.14
CA ASN A 137 -10.99 -1.27 17.54
C ASN A 137 -10.28 0.07 17.24
N ILE A 138 -10.58 0.72 16.11
CA ILE A 138 -9.97 2.02 15.78
C ILE A 138 -10.48 3.08 16.76
N ARG A 139 -11.79 3.07 17.05
CA ARG A 139 -12.39 4.00 18.02
C ARG A 139 -11.86 3.79 19.44
N ALA A 140 -11.72 2.53 19.86
CA ALA A 140 -11.11 2.21 21.14
C ALA A 140 -9.65 2.67 21.23
N LEU A 141 -8.89 2.51 20.13
CA LEU A 141 -7.51 3.00 20.05
C LEU A 141 -7.44 4.53 20.15
N ILE A 142 -8.35 5.27 19.49
CA ILE A 142 -8.45 6.73 19.64
C ILE A 142 -8.72 7.12 21.11
N ALA A 143 -9.59 6.37 21.80
CA ALA A 143 -10.02 6.71 23.16
C ALA A 143 -9.00 6.33 24.26
N LYS A 144 -8.25 5.24 24.07
CA LYS A 144 -7.37 4.66 25.12
C LYS A 144 -5.90 4.57 24.75
N GLY A 145 -5.56 4.76 23.47
CA GLY A 145 -4.21 4.54 22.95
C GLY A 145 -3.76 3.09 23.03
N LEU A 146 -2.50 2.84 22.66
CA LEU A 146 -1.90 1.51 22.72
C LEU A 146 -1.79 0.98 24.16
N ALA A 147 -1.79 1.86 25.16
CA ALA A 147 -1.83 1.49 26.57
C ALA A 147 -3.10 0.71 26.95
N GLY A 148 -4.19 0.87 26.20
CA GLY A 148 -5.43 0.11 26.37
C GLY A 148 -5.40 -1.29 25.73
N VAL A 149 -4.37 -1.62 24.95
CA VAL A 149 -4.27 -2.87 24.20
C VAL A 149 -3.57 -3.93 25.03
N LYS A 150 -4.22 -5.09 25.19
CA LYS A 150 -3.68 -6.25 25.91
C LYS A 150 -3.96 -7.52 25.13
N PHE A 151 -2.90 -8.22 24.75
CA PHE A 151 -2.99 -9.53 24.12
C PHE A 151 -2.87 -10.64 25.16
N GLU A 152 -3.52 -11.78 24.93
CA GLU A 152 -3.33 -12.99 25.74
C GLU A 152 -1.96 -13.68 25.47
N GLY A 153 -1.30 -13.32 24.38
CA GLY A 153 0.06 -13.74 24.02
C GLY A 153 0.56 -12.97 22.80
N GLU A 154 1.76 -13.24 22.32
CA GLU A 154 2.34 -12.46 21.22
C GLU A 154 1.66 -12.81 19.87
N PRO A 155 0.97 -11.87 19.19
CA PRO A 155 0.30 -12.17 17.91
C PRO A 155 1.27 -12.25 16.72
N LEU A 156 2.44 -11.61 16.84
CA LEU A 156 3.45 -11.51 15.79
C LEU A 156 4.82 -11.89 16.32
N LYS A 157 5.59 -12.58 15.48
CA LYS A 157 7.01 -12.84 15.68
C LYS A 157 7.78 -12.41 14.44
N ARG A 158 8.93 -11.76 14.62
CA ARG A 158 9.80 -11.40 13.49
C ARG A 158 10.32 -12.66 12.80
N LYS A 159 10.26 -12.68 11.47
CA LYS A 159 10.90 -13.72 10.65
C LYS A 159 12.42 -13.60 10.76
N ALA A 160 13.11 -14.74 10.63
CA ALA A 160 14.57 -14.86 10.75
C ALA A 160 15.28 -14.80 9.38
#